data_AF-A0A8H7BG87-F1
#
_entry.id   AF-A0A8H7BG87-F1
#
_cell.length_a   1.000
_cell.length_b   1.000
_cell.length_c   1.000
_cell.angle_alpha   90.00
_cell.angle_beta   90.00
_cell.angle_gamma   90.00
#
_symmetry.space_group_name_H-M   'P 1'
#
loop_
_entity.id
_entity.type
_entity.pdbx_description
1 polymer ?
#
loop_
_entity_poly.entity_id
_entity_poly.type
_entity_poly.pdbx_seq_one_letter_code
_entity_poly.pdbx_strand_id
1 'polypeptide(L)'
;MVRLDPFPQLTEIVGKSLSNPRIILFTVVLAKICLDRIYALAKARAVDGDGHETLDILEYHRPWAASEVYGFLSAYGPKGRQAYLSLLMFDCGFLITRTVPICLLVYWAFRRAPEWSRPGVWIPLATTVIDLTENALIYVLLKLYPRRVHLIAQLTAYTIQLKWVFLWATIAVLSIGLLVGIYFGFHGLLADSVLLSNDRKDRMMARRHVNAALQRASGGSSSSSSTTTTAQSKKDA
;
A
#
# COMPACT_ATOMS: atom_id res chain seq x y z
N MET A 1 20.00 15.58 -11.39
CA MET A 1 19.09 15.63 -10.24
C MET A 1 19.08 14.23 -9.62
N VAL A 2 19.44 14.09 -8.34
CA VAL A 2 19.51 12.78 -7.68
C VAL A 2 18.08 12.29 -7.41
N ARG A 3 17.72 11.10 -7.91
CA ARG A 3 16.43 10.46 -7.59
C ARG A 3 16.52 9.80 -6.21
N LEU A 4 15.46 9.93 -5.43
CA LEU A 4 15.38 9.29 -4.11
C LEU A 4 15.18 7.76 -4.22
N ASP A 5 14.49 7.29 -5.26
CA ASP A 5 14.37 5.86 -5.58
C ASP A 5 15.66 5.36 -6.28
N PRO A 6 16.46 4.49 -5.64
CA PRO A 6 17.68 3.95 -6.24
C PRO A 6 17.42 3.00 -7.41
N PHE A 7 16.20 2.47 -7.54
CA PHE A 7 15.87 1.37 -8.46
C PHE A 7 14.43 1.52 -9.03
N PRO A 8 14.15 2.61 -9.75
CA PRO A 8 12.79 2.99 -10.17
C PRO A 8 12.09 1.93 -11.05
N GLN A 9 12.86 1.17 -11.84
CA GLN A 9 12.32 0.11 -12.68
C GLN A 9 11.74 -1.03 -11.85
N LEU A 10 12.43 -1.46 -10.78
CA LEU A 10 11.90 -2.52 -9.93
C LEU A 10 10.69 -2.01 -9.13
N THR A 11 10.73 -0.77 -8.64
CA THR A 11 9.56 -0.16 -7.98
C THR A 11 8.33 -0.21 -8.88
N GLU A 12 8.47 0.13 -10.17
CA GLU A 12 7.35 0.12 -11.11
C GLU A 12 6.86 -1.31 -11.42
N ILE A 13 7.78 -2.27 -11.59
CA ILE A 13 7.44 -3.68 -11.83
C ILE A 13 6.70 -4.26 -10.61
N VAL A 14 7.25 -4.06 -9.41
CA VAL A 14 6.66 -4.52 -8.15
C VAL A 14 5.32 -3.84 -7.94
N GLY A 15 5.24 -2.51 -8.05
CA GLY A 15 4.01 -1.74 -7.87
C GLY A 15 2.89 -2.18 -8.81
N LYS A 16 3.19 -2.40 -10.10
CA LYS A 16 2.22 -2.93 -11.07
C LYS A 16 1.77 -4.35 -10.76
N SER A 17 2.72 -5.24 -10.44
CA SER A 17 2.44 -6.63 -10.09
C SER A 17 1.53 -6.71 -8.85
N LEU A 18 1.87 -5.97 -7.79
CA LEU A 18 1.11 -5.91 -6.55
C LEU A 18 -0.25 -5.21 -6.68
N SER A 19 -0.48 -4.44 -7.74
CA SER A 19 -1.78 -3.79 -8.01
C SER A 19 -2.85 -4.79 -8.50
N ASN A 20 -2.52 -6.06 -8.71
CA ASN A 20 -3.51 -7.08 -9.07
C ASN A 20 -4.48 -7.31 -7.90
N PRO A 21 -5.80 -7.12 -8.07
CA PRO A 21 -6.78 -7.21 -6.99
C PRO A 21 -6.83 -8.60 -6.35
N ARG A 22 -6.50 -9.66 -7.09
CA ARG A 22 -6.44 -11.03 -6.55
C ARG A 22 -5.30 -11.19 -5.55
N ILE A 23 -4.13 -10.61 -5.85
CA ILE A 23 -2.96 -10.64 -4.97
C ILE A 23 -3.24 -9.83 -3.71
N ILE A 24 -3.86 -8.65 -3.85
CA ILE A 24 -4.24 -7.80 -2.72
C ILE A 24 -5.22 -8.53 -1.79
N LEU A 25 -6.31 -9.07 -2.35
CA LEU A 25 -7.30 -9.78 -1.56
C LEU A 25 -6.68 -10.99 -0.85
N PHE A 26 -5.89 -11.78 -1.57
CA PHE A 26 -5.20 -12.94 -1.01
C PHE A 26 -4.28 -12.56 0.15
N THR A 27 -3.45 -11.53 -0.03
CA THR A 27 -2.49 -11.09 1.00
C THR A 27 -3.17 -10.48 2.20
N VAL A 28 -4.24 -9.68 2.03
CA VAL A 28 -5.02 -9.13 3.15
C VAL A 28 -5.70 -10.24 3.95
N VAL A 29 -6.33 -11.21 3.28
CA VAL A 29 -6.97 -12.35 3.95
C VAL A 29 -5.94 -13.20 4.68
N LEU A 30 -4.81 -13.51 4.05
CA LEU A 30 -3.77 -14.33 4.66
C LEU A 30 -3.09 -13.59 5.82
N ALA A 31 -2.82 -12.29 5.69
CA ALA A 31 -2.31 -11.46 6.78
C ALA A 31 -3.25 -11.48 7.98
N LYS A 32 -4.56 -11.35 7.76
CA LYS A 32 -5.57 -11.45 8.81
C LYS A 32 -5.56 -12.82 9.49
N ILE A 33 -5.50 -13.91 8.71
CA ILE A 33 -5.44 -15.28 9.26
C ILE A 33 -4.17 -15.46 10.11
N CYS A 34 -3.00 -15.06 9.61
CA CYS A 34 -1.75 -15.14 10.36
C CYS A 34 -1.82 -14.31 11.64
N LEU A 35 -2.34 -13.09 11.57
CA LEU A 35 -2.50 -12.20 12.71
C LEU A 35 -3.43 -12.81 13.78
N ASP A 36 -4.59 -13.35 13.38
CA ASP A 36 -5.50 -14.04 14.30
C ASP A 36 -4.82 -15.23 14.99
N ARG A 37 -3.98 -15.99 14.27
CA ARG A 37 -3.23 -17.11 14.83
C ARG A 37 -2.14 -16.66 15.79
N ILE A 38 -1.43 -15.58 15.46
CA ILE A 38 -0.46 -14.94 16.37
C ILE A 38 -1.17 -14.51 17.65
N TYR A 39 -2.28 -13.79 17.55
CA TYR A 39 -3.05 -13.37 18.73
C TYR A 39 -3.63 -14.55 19.52
N ALA A 40 -4.12 -15.59 18.85
CA ALA A 40 -4.62 -16.78 19.52
C ALA A 40 -3.51 -17.50 20.29
N LEU A 41 -2.31 -17.65 19.72
CA LEU A 41 -1.14 -18.22 20.41
C LEU A 41 -0.64 -17.31 21.54
N ALA A 42 -0.62 -16.00 21.31
CA ALA A 42 -0.24 -15.01 22.30
C ALA A 42 -1.27 -14.91 23.44
N LYS A 43 -2.54 -15.28 23.22
CA LYS A 43 -3.61 -15.27 24.23
C LYS A 43 -3.77 -16.62 24.93
N ALA A 44 -3.55 -17.73 24.23
CA ALA A 44 -3.59 -19.09 24.79
C ALA A 44 -2.38 -19.37 25.71
N ARG A 45 -1.87 -18.33 26.38
CA ARG A 45 -0.57 -18.28 27.05
C ARG A 45 -0.36 -19.53 27.88
N ALA A 46 0.84 -20.09 27.74
CA ALA A 46 1.41 -21.02 28.69
C ALA A 46 1.46 -20.29 30.04
N VAL A 47 0.42 -20.49 30.83
CA VAL A 47 0.43 -20.16 32.25
C VAL A 47 1.33 -21.21 32.90
N ASP A 48 2.30 -20.79 33.72
CA ASP A 48 3.02 -21.75 34.55
C ASP A 48 2.09 -22.37 35.60
N GLY A 49 2.63 -23.27 36.44
CA GLY A 49 1.84 -23.88 37.52
C GLY A 49 1.27 -22.86 38.53
N ASP A 50 1.76 -21.62 38.50
CA ASP A 50 1.49 -20.57 39.49
C ASP A 50 0.61 -19.43 38.94
N GLY A 51 0.17 -19.48 37.68
CA GLY A 51 -0.72 -18.46 37.12
C GLY A 51 -0.02 -17.36 36.33
N HIS A 52 1.31 -17.38 36.19
CA HIS A 52 2.07 -16.33 35.53
C HIS A 52 2.26 -16.58 34.03
N GLU A 53 2.30 -15.49 33.26
CA GLU A 53 2.48 -15.54 31.81
C GLU A 53 3.92 -15.95 31.45
N THR A 54 4.11 -17.13 30.83
CA THR A 54 5.46 -17.63 30.51
C THR A 54 5.99 -17.23 29.12
N LEU A 55 5.16 -16.59 28.29
CA LEU A 55 5.56 -16.16 26.95
C LEU A 55 5.48 -14.64 26.81
N ASP A 56 6.63 -14.01 27.00
CA ASP A 56 6.86 -12.59 26.74
C ASP A 56 7.75 -12.45 25.51
N ILE A 57 7.34 -11.67 24.51
CA ILE A 57 7.97 -11.71 23.18
C ILE A 57 9.26 -10.87 23.23
N LEU A 58 10.40 -11.55 22.98
CA LEU A 58 11.76 -11.01 23.12
C LEU A 58 11.96 -9.63 22.47
N GLU A 59 11.38 -9.45 21.28
CA GLU A 59 11.55 -8.27 20.45
C GLU A 59 11.06 -6.97 21.09
N TYR A 60 10.05 -7.03 21.97
CA TYR A 60 9.48 -5.86 22.65
C TYR A 60 10.37 -5.33 23.77
N HIS A 61 11.24 -6.18 24.32
CA HIS A 61 12.20 -5.80 25.35
C HIS A 61 13.43 -5.08 24.82
N ARG A 62 13.63 -5.10 23.49
CA ARG A 62 14.74 -4.42 22.81
C ARG A 62 16.10 -4.72 23.46
N PRO A 63 16.50 -6.01 23.59
CA PRO A 63 17.77 -6.36 24.21
C PRO A 63 18.96 -5.71 23.47
N TRP A 64 19.99 -5.32 24.22
CA TRP A 64 21.21 -4.72 23.68
C TRP A 64 22.40 -5.70 23.70
N ALA A 65 22.33 -6.72 24.56
CA ALA A 65 23.40 -7.68 24.79
C ALA A 65 22.93 -9.14 24.67
N ALA A 66 23.85 -10.02 24.28
CA ALA A 66 23.61 -11.46 24.22
C ALA A 66 23.17 -12.07 25.57
N SER A 67 23.64 -11.53 26.69
CA SER A 67 23.26 -11.97 28.04
C SER A 67 21.77 -11.75 28.31
N GLU A 68 21.21 -10.62 27.88
CA GLU A 68 19.79 -10.30 28.03
C GLU A 68 18.93 -11.26 27.20
N VAL A 69 19.33 -11.51 25.95
CA VAL A 69 18.68 -12.51 25.08
C VAL A 69 18.59 -13.87 25.77
N TYR A 70 19.70 -14.37 26.34
CA TYR A 70 19.67 -15.64 27.06
C TYR A 70 18.91 -15.57 28.38
N GLY A 71 18.84 -14.41 29.04
CA GLY A 71 17.98 -14.18 30.21
C GLY A 71 16.52 -14.49 29.89
N PHE A 72 16.00 -13.89 28.81
CA PHE A 72 14.63 -14.14 28.33
C PHE A 72 14.43 -15.60 27.90
N LEU A 73 15.34 -16.17 27.12
CA LEU A 73 15.23 -17.57 26.67
C LEU A 73 15.23 -18.58 27.82
N SER A 74 15.93 -18.25 28.92
CA SER A 74 15.94 -19.06 30.14
C SER A 74 14.60 -18.97 30.86
N ALA A 75 14.01 -17.76 30.95
CA ALA A 75 12.75 -17.48 31.62
C ALA A 75 11.54 -18.19 30.97
N TYR A 76 11.53 -18.38 29.65
CA TYR A 76 10.40 -19.02 28.94
C TYR A 76 10.12 -20.48 29.33
N GLY A 77 11.11 -21.18 29.92
CA GLY A 77 11.02 -22.62 30.15
C GLY A 77 10.84 -23.45 28.86
N PRO A 78 10.74 -24.80 28.97
CA PRO A 78 10.62 -25.67 27.79
C PRO A 78 9.35 -25.43 26.97
N LYS A 79 8.20 -25.27 27.64
CA LYS A 79 6.90 -25.05 26.98
C LYS A 79 6.84 -23.68 26.27
N GLY A 80 7.31 -22.61 26.91
CA GLY A 80 7.34 -21.27 26.31
C GLY A 80 8.23 -21.22 25.08
N ARG A 81 9.40 -21.87 25.09
CA ARG A 81 10.27 -21.97 23.90
C ARG A 81 9.59 -22.70 22.74
N GLN A 82 8.85 -23.77 23.00
CA GLN A 82 8.10 -24.48 21.95
C GLN A 82 6.94 -23.63 21.41
N ALA A 83 6.22 -22.92 22.27
CA ALA A 83 5.18 -21.99 21.85
C ALA A 83 5.76 -20.85 20.99
N TYR A 84 6.93 -20.32 21.35
CA TYR A 84 7.61 -19.28 20.58
C TYR A 84 8.00 -19.79 19.18
N LEU A 85 8.49 -21.02 19.04
CA LEU A 85 8.75 -21.61 17.72
C LEU A 85 7.51 -21.63 16.82
N SER A 86 6.34 -21.95 17.38
CA SER A 86 5.07 -21.91 16.63
C SER A 86 4.67 -20.48 16.27
N LEU A 87 4.88 -19.53 17.18
CA LEU A 87 4.59 -18.11 16.94
C LEU A 87 5.44 -17.56 15.78
N LEU A 88 6.74 -17.85 15.74
CA LEU A 88 7.64 -17.40 14.67
C LEU A 88 7.19 -17.85 13.28
N MET A 89 6.61 -19.05 13.15
CA MET A 89 6.09 -19.54 11.87
C MET A 89 4.93 -18.69 11.36
N PHE A 90 3.98 -18.34 12.23
CA PHE A 90 2.87 -17.47 11.85
C PHE A 90 3.31 -16.03 11.63
N ASP A 91 4.30 -15.56 12.39
CA ASP A 91 4.87 -14.22 12.22
C ASP A 91 5.56 -14.08 10.87
N CYS A 92 6.37 -15.04 10.41
CA CYS A 92 6.92 -15.04 9.06
C CYS A 92 5.85 -14.92 7.96
N GLY A 93 4.74 -15.66 8.10
CA GLY A 93 3.61 -15.58 7.18
C GLY A 93 2.93 -14.21 7.21
N PHE A 94 2.73 -13.64 8.40
CA PHE A 94 2.19 -12.30 8.58
C PHE A 94 3.09 -11.23 7.96
N LEU A 95 4.39 -11.30 8.20
CA LEU A 95 5.37 -10.34 7.67
C LEU A 95 5.30 -10.28 6.15
N ILE A 96 5.42 -11.42 5.46
CA ILE A 96 5.39 -11.50 3.98
C ILE A 96 4.08 -10.94 3.42
N THR A 97 2.96 -11.29 4.05
CA THR A 97 1.63 -10.91 3.55
C THR A 97 1.28 -9.46 3.85
N ARG A 98 1.79 -8.90 4.95
CA ARG A 98 1.69 -7.47 5.30
C ARG A 98 2.53 -6.59 4.38
N THR A 99 3.67 -7.07 3.89
CA THR A 99 4.56 -6.28 3.01
C THR A 99 3.87 -5.82 1.74
N VAL A 100 3.03 -6.68 1.15
CA VAL A 100 2.33 -6.39 -0.11
C VAL A 100 1.44 -5.14 -0.04
N PRO A 101 0.45 -5.05 0.86
CA PRO A 101 -0.37 -3.85 0.96
C PRO A 101 0.45 -2.62 1.35
N ILE A 102 1.49 -2.75 2.18
CA ILE A 102 2.37 -1.62 2.53
C ILE A 102 3.11 -1.09 1.29
N CYS A 103 3.77 -1.96 0.51
CA CYS A 103 4.46 -1.58 -0.72
C CYS A 103 3.49 -0.94 -1.72
N LEU A 104 2.27 -1.48 -1.84
CA LEU A 104 1.24 -0.94 -2.72
C LEU A 104 0.79 0.47 -2.29
N LEU A 105 0.57 0.68 -0.99
CA LEU A 105 0.22 1.99 -0.44
C LEU A 105 1.30 3.03 -0.73
N VAL A 106 2.58 2.69 -0.51
CA VAL A 106 3.70 3.57 -0.85
C VAL A 106 3.76 3.84 -2.35
N TYR A 107 3.63 2.81 -3.18
CA TYR A 107 3.64 2.96 -4.64
C TYR A 107 2.53 3.91 -5.12
N TRP A 108 1.30 3.73 -4.65
CA TRP A 108 0.15 4.55 -5.06
C TRP A 108 0.24 5.98 -4.53
N ALA A 109 0.64 6.15 -3.28
CA ALA A 109 0.84 7.46 -2.65
C ALA A 109 1.77 8.37 -3.46
N PHE A 110 2.89 7.83 -3.95
CA PHE A 110 3.91 8.59 -4.66
C PHE A 110 3.77 8.56 -6.19
N ARG A 111 2.81 7.80 -6.75
CA ARG A 111 2.66 7.64 -8.22
C ARG A 111 2.42 8.96 -8.95
N ARG A 112 1.69 9.89 -8.34
CA ARG A 112 1.41 11.23 -8.90
C ARG A 112 2.44 12.29 -8.52
N ALA A 113 3.34 11.98 -7.57
CA ALA A 113 4.39 12.90 -7.16
C ALA A 113 5.49 13.01 -8.25
N PRO A 114 6.26 14.11 -8.30
CA PRO A 114 7.43 14.23 -9.15
C PRO A 114 8.42 13.07 -8.93
N GLU A 115 9.09 12.61 -9.99
CA GLU A 115 9.96 11.42 -9.91
C GLU A 115 11.12 11.57 -8.93
N TRP A 116 11.62 12.79 -8.72
CA TRP A 116 12.73 13.06 -7.81
C TRP A 116 12.36 12.87 -6.33
N SER A 117 11.08 12.95 -5.96
CA SER A 117 10.59 12.83 -4.57
C SER A 117 10.05 11.44 -4.22
N ARG A 118 10.06 10.49 -5.15
CA ARG A 118 9.55 9.13 -4.92
C ARG A 118 10.60 8.29 -4.19
N PRO A 119 10.33 7.73 -3.01
CA PRO A 119 11.30 6.93 -2.26
C PRO A 119 11.42 5.47 -2.75
N GLY A 120 10.52 5.03 -3.63
CA GLY A 120 10.40 3.62 -4.04
C GLY A 120 9.78 2.73 -2.95
N VAL A 121 9.79 1.42 -3.18
CA VAL A 121 9.22 0.42 -2.25
C VAL A 121 10.27 -0.26 -1.35
N TRP A 122 11.51 0.21 -1.39
CA TRP A 122 12.69 -0.44 -0.78
C TRP A 122 12.67 -0.45 0.73
N ILE A 123 12.21 0.62 1.36
CA ILE A 123 12.19 0.72 2.82
C ILE A 123 11.26 -0.37 3.42
N PRO A 124 10.00 -0.52 2.97
CA PRO A 124 9.15 -1.64 3.39
C PRO A 124 9.73 -3.04 3.09
N LEU A 125 10.38 -3.20 1.92
CA LEU A 125 11.01 -4.48 1.57
C LEU A 125 12.17 -4.79 2.51
N ALA A 126 13.04 -3.82 2.79
CA ALA A 126 14.16 -3.95 3.71
C ALA A 126 13.66 -4.23 5.14
N THR A 127 12.61 -3.56 5.61
CA THR A 127 11.95 -3.86 6.90
C THR A 127 11.57 -5.34 6.96
N THR A 128 10.93 -5.86 5.91
CA THR A 128 10.51 -7.27 5.85
C THR A 128 11.70 -8.23 5.89
N VAL A 129 12.78 -7.93 5.16
CA VAL A 129 14.00 -8.75 5.17
C VAL A 129 14.63 -8.77 6.56
N ILE A 130 14.67 -7.63 7.26
CA ILE A 130 15.22 -7.53 8.61
C ILE A 130 14.34 -8.29 9.61
N ASP A 131 13.02 -8.14 9.53
CA ASP A 131 12.06 -8.88 10.37
C ASP A 131 12.22 -10.41 10.18
N LEU A 132 12.32 -10.88 8.93
CA LEU A 132 12.54 -12.30 8.64
C LEU A 132 13.91 -12.80 9.13
N THR A 133 14.95 -11.97 9.05
CA THR A 133 16.28 -12.29 9.55
C THR A 133 16.27 -12.43 11.08
N GLU A 134 15.58 -11.53 11.76
CA GLU A 134 15.37 -11.58 13.20
C GLU A 134 14.65 -12.86 13.63
N ASN A 135 13.53 -13.19 12.97
CA ASN A 135 12.81 -14.44 13.22
C ASN A 135 13.67 -15.69 12.98
N ALA A 136 14.50 -15.70 11.94
CA ALA A 136 15.41 -16.80 11.66
C ALA A 136 16.48 -16.95 12.77
N LEU A 137 17.04 -15.84 13.25
CA LEU A 137 18.04 -15.86 14.32
C LEU A 137 17.42 -16.33 15.65
N ILE A 138 16.22 -15.86 16.00
CA ILE A 138 15.50 -16.33 17.20
C ILE A 138 15.18 -17.82 17.09
N TYR A 139 14.71 -18.29 15.93
CA TYR A 139 14.48 -19.71 15.68
C TYR A 139 15.73 -20.55 15.95
N VAL A 140 16.88 -20.13 15.41
CA VAL A 140 18.17 -20.81 15.62
C VAL A 140 18.55 -20.83 17.10
N LEU A 141 18.41 -19.70 17.81
CA LEU A 141 18.70 -19.64 19.24
C LEU A 141 17.80 -20.57 20.06
N LEU A 142 16.51 -20.62 19.76
CA LEU A 142 15.55 -21.50 20.43
C LEU A 142 15.86 -22.98 20.19
N LYS A 143 16.33 -23.34 18.99
CA LYS A 143 16.73 -24.71 18.65
C LYS A 143 18.05 -25.14 19.26
N LEU A 144 18.99 -24.21 19.44
CA LEU A 144 20.29 -24.50 20.04
C LEU A 144 20.23 -24.51 21.57
N TYR A 145 19.27 -23.81 22.18
CA TYR A 145 19.14 -23.74 23.63
C TYR A 145 19.00 -25.15 24.26
N PRO A 146 19.76 -25.49 25.32
CA PRO A 146 20.50 -24.60 26.23
C PRO A 146 21.93 -24.26 25.81
N ARG A 147 22.44 -24.76 24.68
CA ARG A 147 23.77 -24.41 24.17
C ARG A 147 23.78 -22.92 23.80
N ARG A 148 24.64 -22.14 24.48
CA ARG A 148 24.79 -20.70 24.24
C ARG A 148 25.84 -20.46 23.16
N VAL A 149 25.46 -19.72 22.12
CA VAL A 149 26.31 -19.24 21.03
C VAL A 149 26.27 -17.72 21.02
N HIS A 150 27.26 -17.10 21.67
CA HIS A 150 27.29 -15.66 21.94
C HIS A 150 27.13 -14.81 20.67
N LEU A 151 27.83 -15.17 19.59
CA LEU A 151 27.78 -14.43 18.33
C LEU A 151 26.36 -14.33 17.75
N ILE A 152 25.60 -15.43 17.75
CA ILE A 152 24.23 -15.46 17.23
C ILE A 152 23.31 -14.59 18.10
N ALA A 153 23.43 -14.72 19.42
CA ALA A 153 22.62 -13.93 20.36
C ALA A 153 22.91 -12.42 20.25
N GLN A 154 24.17 -12.04 20.07
CA GLN A 154 24.53 -10.64 19.86
C GLN A 154 24.00 -10.11 18.53
N LEU A 155 24.08 -10.92 17.46
CA LEU A 155 23.52 -10.58 16.16
C LEU A 155 21.99 -10.45 16.23
N THR A 156 21.30 -11.31 16.98
CA THR A 156 19.85 -11.19 17.24
C THR A 156 19.53 -9.85 17.92
N ALA A 157 20.24 -9.48 18.99
CA ALA A 157 20.04 -8.22 19.69
C ALA A 157 20.17 -7.01 18.73
N TYR A 158 21.23 -6.97 17.91
CA TYR A 158 21.41 -5.89 16.93
C TYR A 158 20.35 -5.91 15.83
N THR A 159 19.93 -7.09 15.36
CA THR A 159 18.89 -7.21 14.34
C THR A 159 17.55 -6.71 14.87
N ILE A 160 17.21 -6.99 16.14
CA ILE A 160 16.02 -6.43 16.80
C ILE A 160 16.08 -4.90 16.82
N GLN A 161 17.22 -4.30 17.16
CA GLN A 161 17.34 -2.83 17.13
C GLN A 161 17.16 -2.27 15.73
N LEU A 162 17.79 -2.91 14.74
CA LEU A 162 17.67 -2.51 13.33
C LEU A 162 16.23 -2.62 12.83
N LYS A 163 15.52 -3.69 13.21
CA LYS A 163 14.09 -3.89 12.93
C LYS A 163 13.27 -2.69 13.38
N TRP A 164 13.45 -2.23 14.63
CA TRP A 164 12.73 -1.08 15.15
C TRP A 164 13.02 0.21 14.36
N VAL A 165 14.27 0.45 13.98
CA VAL A 165 14.64 1.60 13.14
C VAL A 165 13.93 1.55 11.78
N PHE A 166 13.95 0.39 11.12
CA PHE A 166 13.30 0.22 9.82
C PHE A 166 11.77 0.23 9.90
N LEU A 167 11.19 -0.23 11.01
CA LEU A 167 9.76 -0.11 11.26
C LEU A 167 9.36 1.37 11.33
N TRP A 168 10.08 2.18 12.09
CA TRP A 168 9.84 3.63 12.18
C TRP A 168 10.06 4.34 10.83
N ALA A 169 11.09 3.94 10.07
CA ALA A 169 11.30 4.45 8.72
C ALA A 169 10.11 4.13 7.80
N THR A 170 9.58 2.91 7.84
CA THR A 170 8.39 2.51 7.08
C THR A 170 7.16 3.32 7.49
N ILE A 171 6.93 3.53 8.79
CA ILE A 171 5.82 4.36 9.30
C ILE A 171 5.96 5.81 8.81
N ALA A 172 7.18 6.36 8.82
CA ALA A 172 7.44 7.71 8.34
C ALA A 172 7.18 7.84 6.83
N VAL A 173 7.64 6.88 6.03
CA VAL A 173 7.38 6.84 4.57
C VAL A 173 5.89 6.72 4.27
N LEU A 174 5.15 5.88 5.01
CA LEU A 174 3.70 5.76 4.86
C LEU A 174 2.98 7.07 5.22
N SER A 175 3.40 7.72 6.32
CA SER A 175 2.80 8.99 6.76
C SER A 175 3.04 10.11 5.75
N ILE A 176 4.29 10.26 5.27
CA ILE A 176 4.63 11.23 4.22
C ILE A 176 3.90 10.88 2.93
N GLY A 177 3.87 9.60 2.56
CA GLY A 177 3.17 9.10 1.38
C GLY A 177 1.68 9.43 1.42
N LEU A 178 1.01 9.28 2.56
CA LEU A 178 -0.39 9.63 2.72
C LEU A 178 -0.61 11.13 2.45
N LEU A 179 0.23 12.01 3.02
CA LEU A 179 0.15 13.45 2.79
C LEU A 179 0.37 13.81 1.31
N VAL A 180 1.40 13.23 0.69
CA VAL A 180 1.73 13.43 -0.73
C VAL A 180 0.60 12.92 -1.63
N GLY A 181 0.08 11.73 -1.35
CA GLY A 181 -1.01 11.10 -2.09
C GLY A 181 -2.29 11.92 -2.03
N ILE A 182 -2.64 12.46 -0.85
CA ILE A 182 -3.78 13.38 -0.70
C ILE A 182 -3.53 14.67 -1.50
N TYR A 183 -2.36 15.30 -1.34
CA TYR A 183 -2.03 16.55 -2.01
C TYR A 183 -2.08 16.44 -3.54
N PHE A 184 -1.28 15.55 -4.13
CA PHE A 184 -1.25 15.38 -5.59
C PHE A 184 -2.50 14.66 -6.13
N GLY A 185 -3.13 13.82 -5.31
CA GLY A 185 -4.40 13.18 -5.62
C GLY A 185 -5.49 14.23 -5.84
N PHE A 186 -5.67 15.12 -4.87
CA PHE A 186 -6.66 16.18 -4.88
C PHE A 186 -6.40 17.21 -5.99
N HIS A 187 -5.15 17.68 -6.14
CA HIS A 187 -4.81 18.60 -7.21
C HIS A 187 -5.02 18.00 -8.62
N GLY A 188 -4.74 16.71 -8.79
CA GLY A 188 -5.05 16.01 -10.04
C GLY A 188 -6.55 15.98 -10.33
N LEU A 189 -7.39 15.68 -9.33
CA LEU A 189 -8.85 15.68 -9.49
C LEU A 189 -9.40 17.06 -9.83
N LEU A 190 -8.84 18.12 -9.23
CA LEU A 190 -9.21 19.49 -9.56
C LEU A 190 -8.86 19.83 -11.01
N ALA A 191 -7.65 19.51 -11.46
CA ALA A 191 -7.24 19.74 -12.84
C ALA A 191 -8.15 19.01 -13.84
N ASP A 192 -8.44 17.73 -13.58
CA ASP A 192 -9.33 16.92 -14.41
C ASP A 192 -10.76 17.50 -14.46
N SER A 193 -11.27 18.00 -13.32
CA SER A 193 -12.60 18.62 -13.26
C SER A 193 -12.72 19.90 -14.10
N VAL A 194 -11.66 20.72 -14.13
CA VAL A 194 -11.60 21.95 -14.93
C VAL A 194 -11.56 21.58 -16.41
N LEU A 195 -10.73 20.61 -16.80
CA LEU A 195 -10.64 20.13 -18.18
C LEU A 195 -11.98 19.55 -18.67
N LEU A 196 -12.65 18.75 -17.84
CA LEU A 196 -14.00 18.22 -18.12
C LEU A 196 -15.02 19.35 -18.33
N SER A 197 -14.94 20.43 -17.56
CA SER A 197 -15.83 21.57 -17.70
C SER A 197 -15.64 22.31 -19.03
N ASN A 198 -14.39 22.40 -19.50
CA ASN A 198 -14.05 23.04 -20.77
C ASN A 198 -14.50 22.18 -21.96
N ASP A 199 -14.20 20.87 -21.95
CA ASP A 199 -14.69 19.94 -22.99
C ASP A 199 -16.22 19.95 -23.07
N ARG A 200 -16.91 20.04 -21.92
CA ARG A 200 -18.38 20.17 -21.89
C ARG A 200 -18.86 21.46 -22.57
N LYS A 201 -18.18 22.58 -22.37
CA LYS A 201 -18.51 23.87 -23.02
C LYS A 201 -18.27 23.80 -24.52
N ASP A 202 -17.16 23.23 -24.95
CA ASP A 202 -16.80 23.10 -26.37
C ASP A 202 -17.80 22.22 -27.12
N ARG A 203 -18.19 21.08 -26.53
CA ARG A 203 -19.24 20.22 -27.09
C ARG A 203 -20.59 20.92 -27.18
N MET A 204 -20.94 21.77 -26.21
CA MET A 204 -22.18 22.56 -26.27
C MET A 204 -22.12 23.63 -27.36
N MET A 205 -20.98 24.31 -27.55
CA MET A 205 -20.81 25.29 -28.62
C MET A 205 -20.88 24.63 -30.01
N ALA A 206 -20.22 23.49 -30.19
CA ALA A 206 -20.29 22.72 -31.43
C ALA A 206 -21.74 22.32 -31.77
N ARG A 207 -22.51 21.83 -30.80
CA ARG A 207 -23.94 21.51 -30.98
C ARG A 207 -24.77 22.72 -31.37
N ARG A 208 -24.51 23.89 -30.77
CA ARG A 208 -25.19 25.15 -31.14
C ARG A 208 -24.88 25.53 -32.59
N HIS A 209 -23.63 25.41 -33.02
CA HIS A 209 -23.22 25.73 -34.39
C HIS A 209 -23.88 24.79 -35.41
N VAL A 210 -23.95 23.48 -35.12
CA VAL A 210 -24.63 22.50 -35.97
C VAL A 210 -26.12 22.80 -36.05
N ASN A 211 -26.80 23.03 -34.92
CA ASN A 211 -28.23 23.34 -34.91
C ASN A 211 -28.53 24.64 -35.66
N ALA A 212 -27.70 25.67 -35.50
CA ALA A 212 -27.84 26.94 -36.23
C ALA A 212 -27.57 26.77 -37.74
N ALA A 213 -26.68 25.87 -38.15
CA ALA A 213 -26.47 25.54 -39.55
C ALA A 213 -27.69 24.79 -40.14
N LEU A 214 -28.24 23.82 -39.41
CA LEU A 214 -29.44 23.08 -39.81
C LEU A 214 -30.66 23.99 -39.94
N GLN A 215 -30.89 24.90 -38.99
CA GLN A 215 -31.98 25.88 -39.05
C GLN A 215 -31.87 26.81 -40.25
N ARG A 216 -30.64 27.25 -40.61
CA ARG A 216 -30.40 28.05 -41.81
C ARG A 216 -30.70 27.26 -43.09
N ALA A 217 -30.33 25.99 -43.15
CA ALA A 217 -30.63 25.12 -44.28
C ALA A 217 -32.14 24.87 -44.44
N SER A 218 -32.87 24.63 -43.33
CA SER A 218 -34.33 24.41 -43.38
C SER A 218 -35.15 25.69 -43.63
N GLY A 219 -34.66 26.85 -43.18
CA GLY A 219 -35.34 28.13 -43.39
C GLY A 219 -35.19 28.69 -44.81
N GLY A 220 -34.15 28.28 -45.54
CA GLY A 220 -33.95 28.66 -46.94
C GLY A 220 -34.92 27.98 -47.93
N SER A 221 -35.51 26.84 -47.57
CA SER A 221 -36.45 26.11 -48.44
C SER A 221 -37.90 26.61 -48.38
N SER A 222 -38.27 27.41 -47.38
CA SER A 222 -39.65 27.90 -47.21
C SER A 222 -39.90 29.30 -47.79
N SER A 223 -38.86 30.00 -48.27
CA SER A 223 -38.99 31.33 -48.87
C SER A 223 -39.03 31.34 -50.41
N SER A 224 -38.89 30.19 -51.09
CA SER A 224 -38.90 30.10 -52.55
C SER A 224 -40.25 29.71 -53.17
N SER A 225 -41.35 29.65 -52.39
CA SER A 225 -42.65 29.16 -52.87
C SER A 225 -43.77 30.22 -52.99
N SER A 226 -43.48 31.53 -52.98
CA SER A 226 -44.54 32.57 -52.93
C SER A 226 -44.54 33.61 -54.07
N THR A 227 -43.84 33.42 -55.19
CA THR A 227 -43.76 34.45 -56.26
C THR A 227 -44.41 34.10 -57.61
N THR A 228 -45.46 33.25 -57.65
CA THR A 228 -46.17 33.01 -58.93
C THR A 228 -47.69 32.94 -58.80
N THR A 229 -48.36 34.04 -58.40
CA THR A 229 -49.78 34.25 -58.77
C THR A 229 -50.16 35.74 -58.82
N THR A 230 -49.71 36.45 -59.87
CA THR A 230 -50.32 37.74 -60.25
C THR A 230 -50.52 37.80 -61.75
N ALA A 231 -51.60 37.18 -62.25
CA ALA A 231 -52.23 37.58 -63.51
C ALA A 231 -53.63 36.94 -63.64
N GLN A 232 -54.59 37.75 -64.08
CA GLN A 232 -55.96 37.43 -64.52
C GLN A 232 -57.09 37.51 -63.47
N SER A 233 -57.66 38.71 -63.35
CA SER A 233 -59.12 38.88 -63.53
C SER A 233 -59.41 40.31 -64.02
N LYS A 234 -59.65 40.43 -65.32
CA LYS A 234 -60.20 41.61 -65.99
C LYS A 234 -61.03 41.12 -67.19
N LYS A 235 -62.33 40.93 -66.96
CA LYS A 235 -63.47 40.59 -67.87
C LYS A 235 -64.48 39.84 -66.98
N ASP A 236 -65.74 40.20 -66.81
CA ASP A 236 -66.77 40.69 -67.71
C ASP A 236 -67.76 41.61 -66.93
N ALA A 237 -68.27 42.67 -67.55
CA ALA A 237 -69.68 42.83 -67.99
C ALA A 237 -70.68 43.08 -66.86
#